data_AF-A0A353S7E1-F1
#
_entry.id   AF-A0A353S7E1-F1
#
_cell.length_a   1.000
_cell.length_b   1.000
_cell.length_c   1.000
_cell.angle_alpha   90.00
_cell.angle_beta   90.00
_cell.angle_gamma   90.00
#
_symmetry.space_group_name_H-M   'P 1'
#
loop_
_entity.id
_entity.type
_entity.pdbx_description
1 polymer ?
#
loop_
_entity_poly.entity_id
_entity_poly.type
_entity_poly.pdbx_seq_one_letter_code
_entity_poly.pdbx_strand_id
1 'polypeptide(L)'
;MARTTSARVSSAFRLRSSHGNFFLAKKGRIHYDCRMSVQEALEGTREAEILSGMEESYRRIDEKQGAWKHAGAPLCIEGCGDCCTGFEPDILESEALYLAAWLIDNEPERASAIADGSYRPPEGRAQGTCILFEPHSPLHCTAYGGRCLICRLFGYAGDYGKDGKKRFRPCRFYPEDKLRLYGMEHRQYHEDELRQLYGTLPPAMADCMQQALLLLPGSSGETEPLREILPKTIRRLQWILLCTGGRNGGGNAGPQSA
;
A
#
# COMPACT_ATOMS: atom_id res chain seq x y z
N MET A 1 1.50 41.30 -24.34
CA MET A 1 0.17 40.89 -23.83
C MET A 1 -0.06 39.45 -24.31
N ALA A 2 -0.29 38.40 -23.53
CA ALA A 2 -0.46 38.23 -22.10
C ALA A 2 -0.12 36.75 -21.73
N ARG A 3 0.68 36.62 -20.66
CA ARG A 3 0.63 35.62 -19.56
C ARG A 3 0.46 34.13 -19.86
N THR A 4 1.57 33.44 -19.62
CA THR A 4 1.73 32.11 -19.02
C THR A 4 0.81 31.86 -17.80
N THR A 5 0.19 30.68 -17.74
CA THR A 5 -0.38 30.11 -16.51
C THR A 5 0.08 28.67 -16.32
N SER A 6 1.02 28.52 -15.39
CA SER A 6 1.44 27.27 -14.76
C SER A 6 0.32 26.81 -13.81
N ALA A 7 -0.17 25.58 -13.99
CA ALA A 7 -1.07 24.93 -13.03
C ALA A 7 -0.24 24.12 -12.04
N ARG A 8 -0.21 24.58 -10.78
CA ARG A 8 0.34 23.85 -9.63
C ARG A 8 -0.64 22.73 -9.26
N VAL A 9 -0.20 21.48 -9.30
CA VAL A 9 -0.91 20.36 -8.66
C VAL A 9 -0.53 20.39 -7.18
N SER A 10 -1.44 20.91 -6.36
CA SER A 10 -1.32 20.89 -4.90
C SER A 10 -1.94 19.60 -4.38
N SER A 11 -1.12 18.79 -3.71
CA SER A 11 -1.52 17.68 -2.85
C SER A 11 -2.47 18.17 -1.75
N ALA A 12 -3.68 17.62 -1.70
CA ALA A 12 -4.59 17.76 -0.56
C ALA A 12 -5.43 16.48 -0.42
N PHE A 13 -4.94 15.58 0.43
CA PHE A 13 -5.72 14.47 0.98
C PHE A 13 -6.67 15.06 2.03
N ARG A 14 -7.94 15.28 1.65
CA ARG A 14 -9.11 15.45 2.55
C ARG A 14 -10.37 15.55 1.70
N LEU A 15 -11.13 14.46 1.63
CA LEU A 15 -12.56 14.53 1.33
C LEU A 15 -13.31 14.08 2.57
N ARG A 16 -13.81 15.06 3.33
CA ARG A 16 -14.85 14.88 4.34
C ARG A 16 -16.14 14.51 3.60
N SER A 17 -16.74 13.38 3.92
CA SER A 17 -18.16 13.18 3.70
C SER A 17 -18.91 13.46 5.00
N SER A 18 -19.74 14.48 4.96
CA SER A 18 -20.64 14.91 6.02
C SER A 18 -22.02 14.27 5.83
N HIS A 19 -22.61 13.80 6.94
CA HIS A 19 -24.00 13.38 7.18
C HIS A 19 -24.28 11.87 7.19
N GLY A 20 -24.77 11.40 8.34
CA GLY A 20 -25.46 10.11 8.46
C GLY A 20 -25.38 9.48 9.85
N ASN A 21 -26.09 10.03 10.84
CA ASN A 21 -26.39 9.31 12.08
C ASN A 21 -27.16 8.03 11.75
N PHE A 22 -26.62 6.86 12.12
CA PHE A 22 -27.43 5.66 12.30
C PHE A 22 -26.90 4.82 13.47
N PHE A 23 -27.39 5.17 14.66
CA PHE A 23 -27.31 4.30 15.84
C PHE A 23 -28.35 3.20 15.68
N LEU A 24 -27.91 1.96 15.46
CA LEU A 24 -28.68 0.77 15.81
C LEU A 24 -27.72 -0.33 16.25
N ALA A 25 -27.84 -0.66 17.54
CA ALA A 25 -27.00 -1.62 18.25
C ALA A 25 -27.12 -3.03 17.64
N LYS A 26 -25.99 -3.58 17.19
CA LYS A 26 -25.79 -5.03 17.05
C LYS A 26 -24.54 -5.42 17.84
N LYS A 27 -24.72 -6.42 18.70
CA LYS A 27 -23.73 -6.98 19.63
C LYS A 27 -22.42 -7.31 18.89
N GLY A 28 -21.29 -6.92 19.48
CA GLY A 28 -19.95 -7.38 19.09
C GLY A 28 -19.10 -6.43 18.25
N ARG A 29 -19.53 -5.19 18.02
CA ARG A 29 -18.74 -4.21 17.26
C ARG A 29 -17.70 -3.53 18.17
N ILE A 30 -16.44 -3.52 17.74
CA ILE A 30 -15.35 -2.77 18.38
C ILE A 30 -15.76 -1.30 18.40
N HIS A 31 -15.93 -0.73 19.59
CA HIS A 31 -16.24 0.68 19.76
C HIS A 31 -14.96 1.48 19.68
N TYR A 32 -14.71 2.01 18.49
CA TYR A 32 -13.66 2.98 18.20
C TYR A 32 -14.33 4.29 17.77
N ASP A 33 -13.76 5.43 18.16
CA ASP A 33 -14.25 6.73 17.67
C ASP A 33 -13.98 6.81 16.17
N CYS A 34 -15.04 6.84 15.36
CA CYS A 34 -15.05 6.94 13.90
C CYS A 34 -14.25 8.16 13.37
N ARG A 35 -13.77 9.06 14.25
CA ARG A 35 -12.95 10.23 13.88
C ARG A 35 -11.44 10.04 13.97
N MET A 36 -10.96 9.06 14.71
CA MET A 36 -9.52 8.79 14.78
C MET A 36 -9.12 7.93 13.57
N SER A 37 -7.82 7.67 13.38
CA SER A 37 -7.28 6.60 12.52
C SER A 37 -6.77 5.42 13.38
N VAL A 38 -6.68 4.22 12.80
CA VAL A 38 -6.10 3.05 13.48
C VAL A 38 -4.70 3.38 14.03
N GLN A 39 -3.91 4.12 13.26
CA GLN A 39 -2.57 4.54 13.68
C GLN A 39 -2.61 5.42 14.94
N GLU A 40 -3.53 6.38 15.03
CA GLU A 40 -3.71 7.22 16.23
C GLU A 40 -4.20 6.40 17.43
N ALA A 41 -5.08 5.42 17.22
CA ALA A 41 -5.57 4.55 18.30
C ALA A 41 -4.53 3.54 18.82
N LEU A 42 -3.45 3.34 18.06
CA LEU A 42 -2.33 2.47 18.42
C LEU A 42 -1.12 3.27 18.92
N GLU A 43 -1.26 4.57 19.15
CA GLU A 43 -0.14 5.40 19.61
C GLU A 43 0.54 4.80 20.86
N GLY A 44 1.87 4.72 20.82
CA GLY A 44 2.68 4.10 21.87
C GLY A 44 2.80 2.58 21.80
N THR A 45 2.24 1.91 20.79
CA THR A 45 2.50 0.49 20.53
C THR A 45 3.55 0.28 19.42
N ARG A 46 4.11 -0.93 19.38
CA ARG A 46 5.05 -1.33 18.32
C ARG A 46 4.39 -1.31 16.93
N GLU A 47 3.11 -1.63 16.85
CA GLU A 47 2.34 -1.59 15.60
C GLU A 47 2.27 -0.17 15.04
N ALA A 48 2.05 0.85 15.88
CA ALA A 48 2.04 2.24 15.40
C ALA A 48 3.41 2.68 14.83
N GLU A 49 4.52 2.24 15.44
CA GLU A 49 5.86 2.49 14.90
C GLU A 49 6.05 1.85 13.52
N ILE A 50 5.62 0.60 13.36
CA ILE A 50 5.70 -0.14 12.09
C ILE A 50 4.83 0.54 11.02
N LEU A 51 3.59 0.90 11.36
CA LEU A 51 2.68 1.60 10.45
C LEU A 51 3.28 2.92 9.97
N SER A 52 3.84 3.71 10.89
CA SER A 52 4.50 4.98 10.57
C SER A 52 5.71 4.78 9.65
N GLY A 53 6.52 3.74 9.90
CA GLY A 53 7.66 3.40 9.06
C GLY A 53 7.28 2.88 7.67
N MET A 54 6.18 2.13 7.56
CA MET A 54 5.64 1.69 6.27
C MET A 54 5.09 2.85 5.46
N GLU A 55 4.34 3.76 6.09
CA GLU A 55 3.83 4.99 5.45
C GLU A 55 5.00 5.80 4.87
N GLU A 56 6.06 6.00 5.65
CA GLU A 56 7.27 6.69 5.20
C GLU A 56 7.96 5.96 4.03
N SER A 57 8.04 4.63 4.08
CA SER A 57 8.64 3.82 3.00
C SER A 57 7.82 3.95 1.70
N TYR A 58 6.49 3.93 1.80
CA TYR A 58 5.60 4.11 0.65
C TYR A 58 5.63 5.53 0.10
N ARG A 59 5.68 6.55 0.96
CA ARG A 59 5.89 7.94 0.56
C ARG A 59 7.18 8.11 -0.26
N ARG A 60 8.28 7.50 0.19
CA ARG A 60 9.56 7.52 -0.55
C ARG A 60 9.49 6.81 -1.89
N ILE A 61 8.74 5.70 -1.99
CA ILE A 61 8.48 5.04 -3.27
C ILE A 61 7.76 6.01 -4.21
N ASP A 62 6.70 6.64 -3.74
CA ASP A 62 5.91 7.57 -4.54
C ASP A 62 6.73 8.79 -4.98
N GLU A 63 7.63 9.31 -4.13
CA GLU A 63 8.57 10.38 -4.48
C GLU A 63 9.57 9.94 -5.57
N LYS A 64 10.22 8.78 -5.41
CA LYS A 64 11.17 8.23 -6.39
C LYS A 64 10.48 7.92 -7.72
N GLN A 65 9.28 7.35 -7.67
CA GLN A 65 8.46 7.17 -8.86
C GLN A 65 8.15 8.52 -9.47
N GLY A 66 7.66 9.50 -8.71
CA GLY A 66 7.38 10.84 -9.19
C GLY A 66 8.54 11.46 -9.97
N ALA A 67 9.77 11.35 -9.45
CA ALA A 67 10.97 11.79 -10.15
C ALA A 67 11.24 11.01 -11.45
N TRP A 68 11.09 9.68 -11.43
CA TRP A 68 11.22 8.82 -12.61
C TRP A 68 10.19 9.17 -13.70
N LYS A 69 8.94 9.40 -13.29
CA LYS A 69 7.83 9.79 -14.17
C LYS A 69 8.07 11.18 -14.77
N HIS A 70 8.51 12.14 -13.95
CA HIS A 70 8.78 13.51 -14.39
C HIS A 70 9.91 13.59 -15.41
N ALA A 71 10.89 12.68 -15.32
CA ALA A 71 11.98 12.56 -16.28
C ALA A 71 11.56 11.99 -17.65
N GLY A 72 10.29 11.63 -17.83
CA GLY A 72 9.77 11.14 -19.11
C GLY A 72 9.97 9.64 -19.34
N ALA A 73 10.18 8.85 -18.29
CA ALA A 73 10.24 7.39 -18.40
C ALA A 73 8.86 6.76 -18.63
N PRO A 74 8.78 5.56 -19.25
CA PRO A 74 7.51 4.89 -19.52
C PRO A 74 6.73 4.58 -18.23
N LEU A 75 5.43 4.86 -18.26
CA LEU A 75 4.49 4.65 -17.15
C LEU A 75 3.64 3.44 -17.41
N CYS A 76 3.29 2.64 -16.40
CA CYS A 76 2.20 1.66 -16.51
C CYS A 76 0.95 2.33 -17.12
N ILE A 77 0.32 1.64 -18.08
CA ILE A 77 -0.88 2.14 -18.74
C ILE A 77 -2.03 2.08 -17.74
N GLU A 78 -2.79 3.17 -17.69
CA GLU A 78 -4.00 3.25 -16.88
C GLU A 78 -4.97 2.13 -17.25
N GLY A 79 -5.43 1.37 -16.26
CA GLY A 79 -6.36 0.26 -16.46
C GLY A 79 -5.79 -1.00 -17.11
N CYS A 80 -4.47 -1.19 -17.17
CA CYS A 80 -3.87 -2.42 -17.75
C CYS A 80 -4.14 -3.66 -16.88
N GLY A 81 -3.75 -3.66 -15.61
CA GLY A 81 -4.04 -4.76 -14.69
C GLY A 81 -3.43 -6.14 -15.03
N ASP A 82 -2.72 -6.28 -16.15
CA ASP A 82 -2.24 -7.59 -16.66
C ASP A 82 -1.27 -8.30 -15.70
N CYS A 83 -0.53 -7.54 -14.90
CA CYS A 83 0.33 -8.10 -13.85
C CYS A 83 -0.46 -8.73 -12.69
N CYS A 84 -1.76 -8.43 -12.56
CA CYS A 84 -2.61 -8.88 -11.46
C CYS A 84 -3.44 -10.14 -11.78
N THR A 85 -3.61 -10.52 -13.05
CA THR A 85 -4.61 -11.53 -13.49
C THR A 85 -4.31 -12.96 -13.03
N GLY A 86 -3.06 -13.27 -12.67
CA GLY A 86 -2.63 -14.58 -12.15
C GLY A 86 -1.59 -14.45 -11.04
N PHE A 87 -1.67 -13.36 -10.28
CA PHE A 87 -0.68 -13.03 -9.27
C PHE A 87 -1.34 -12.83 -7.91
N GLU A 88 -0.72 -13.42 -6.90
CA GLU A 88 -0.91 -13.07 -5.51
C GLU A 88 0.46 -12.78 -4.89
N PRO A 89 0.62 -11.64 -4.19
CA PRO A 89 1.88 -11.33 -3.56
C PRO A 89 2.07 -12.14 -2.29
N ASP A 90 3.29 -12.65 -2.10
CA ASP A 90 3.82 -12.94 -0.78
C ASP A 90 4.27 -11.61 -0.15
N ILE A 91 3.83 -11.34 1.07
CA ILE A 91 4.02 -10.04 1.73
C ILE A 91 4.66 -10.20 3.09
N LEU A 92 5.43 -9.18 3.48
CA LEU A 92 5.98 -9.08 4.83
C LEU A 92 4.88 -8.82 5.86
N GLU A 93 5.14 -9.18 7.11
CA GLU A 93 4.26 -8.84 8.23
C GLU A 93 4.01 -7.32 8.35
N SER A 94 5.03 -6.49 8.11
CA SER A 94 4.89 -5.03 8.13
C SER A 94 3.93 -4.52 7.03
N GLU A 95 3.99 -5.13 5.84
CA GLU A 95 3.05 -4.83 4.75
C GLU A 95 1.63 -5.30 5.09
N ALA A 96 1.49 -6.48 5.70
CA ALA A 96 0.20 -6.99 6.14
C ALA A 96 -0.42 -6.10 7.22
N LEU A 97 0.39 -5.58 8.16
CA LEU A 97 -0.05 -4.63 9.19
C LEU A 97 -0.58 -3.35 8.56
N TYR A 98 0.16 -2.79 7.60
CA TYR A 98 -0.26 -1.60 6.87
C TYR A 98 -1.57 -1.81 6.11
N LEU A 99 -1.67 -2.90 5.34
CA LEU A 99 -2.89 -3.22 4.58
C LEU A 99 -4.09 -3.48 5.50
N ALA A 100 -3.87 -4.16 6.63
CA ALA A 100 -4.92 -4.42 7.63
C ALA A 100 -5.41 -3.11 8.27
N ALA A 101 -4.50 -2.22 8.68
CA ALA A 101 -4.86 -0.91 9.22
C ALA A 101 -5.66 -0.09 8.19
N TRP A 102 -5.17 -0.04 6.94
CA TRP A 102 -5.87 0.65 5.86
C TRP A 102 -7.28 0.09 5.63
N LEU A 103 -7.45 -1.23 5.63
CA LEU A 103 -8.77 -1.87 5.49
C LEU A 103 -9.69 -1.56 6.68
N ILE A 104 -9.18 -1.53 7.90
CA ILE A 104 -9.99 -1.18 9.09
C ILE A 104 -10.47 0.27 9.01
N ASP A 105 -9.60 1.20 8.59
CA ASP A 105 -9.95 2.63 8.47
C ASP A 105 -10.89 2.93 7.31
N ASN A 106 -10.70 2.27 6.16
CA ASN A 106 -11.39 2.64 4.92
C ASN A 106 -12.54 1.68 4.55
N GLU A 107 -12.47 0.42 4.95
CA GLU A 107 -13.34 -0.68 4.51
C GLU A 107 -13.64 -1.66 5.67
N PRO A 108 -14.16 -1.19 6.83
CA PRO A 108 -14.22 -1.97 8.07
C PRO A 108 -15.08 -3.24 7.97
N GLU A 109 -16.14 -3.22 7.16
CA GLU A 109 -16.98 -4.41 6.90
C GLU A 109 -16.19 -5.48 6.15
N ARG A 110 -15.40 -5.07 5.15
CA ARG A 110 -14.51 -5.98 4.42
C ARG A 110 -13.41 -6.51 5.31
N ALA A 111 -12.79 -5.65 6.12
CA ALA A 111 -11.78 -6.08 7.09
C ALA A 111 -12.33 -7.18 8.00
N SER A 112 -13.55 -6.97 8.52
CA SER A 112 -14.24 -7.95 9.38
C SER A 112 -14.54 -9.26 8.63
N ALA A 113 -15.04 -9.19 7.40
CA ALA A 113 -15.32 -10.35 6.58
C ALA A 113 -14.05 -11.15 6.23
N ILE A 114 -12.92 -10.47 6.00
CA ILE A 114 -11.64 -11.14 5.74
C ILE A 114 -11.16 -11.84 7.03
N ALA A 115 -11.29 -11.16 8.16
CA ALA A 115 -10.88 -11.66 9.47
C ALA A 115 -11.67 -12.89 9.94
N ASP A 116 -12.97 -13.00 9.62
CA ASP A 116 -13.82 -14.14 10.01
C ASP A 116 -13.94 -15.23 8.92
N GLY A 117 -13.35 -15.01 7.75
CA GLY A 117 -13.40 -15.95 6.61
C GLY A 117 -14.73 -15.94 5.83
N SER A 118 -15.63 -15.01 6.14
CA SER A 118 -16.88 -14.82 5.38
C SER A 118 -16.68 -14.02 4.09
N TYR A 119 -15.52 -13.36 3.91
CA TYR A 119 -15.23 -12.59 2.71
C TYR A 119 -15.38 -13.45 1.46
N ARG A 120 -16.18 -12.94 0.53
CA ARG A 120 -16.35 -13.50 -0.81
C ARG A 120 -15.60 -12.59 -1.76
N PRO A 121 -14.41 -13.01 -2.21
CA PRO A 121 -13.62 -12.14 -3.05
C PRO A 121 -14.33 -12.06 -4.44
N PRO A 122 -14.26 -10.93 -5.17
CA PRO A 122 -14.89 -10.71 -6.49
C PRO A 122 -14.96 -11.89 -7.48
N GLU A 123 -16.05 -11.97 -8.25
CA GLU A 123 -16.24 -13.01 -9.28
C GLU A 123 -15.31 -12.80 -10.50
N GLY A 124 -15.20 -13.82 -11.36
CA GLY A 124 -14.44 -13.72 -12.61
C GLY A 124 -12.91 -13.79 -12.46
N ARG A 125 -12.41 -14.22 -11.30
CA ARG A 125 -10.98 -14.41 -11.06
C ARG A 125 -10.49 -15.82 -11.37
N ALA A 126 -9.28 -15.92 -11.87
CA ALA A 126 -8.57 -17.19 -11.96
C ALA A 126 -8.19 -17.71 -10.57
N GLN A 127 -7.96 -19.03 -10.47
CA GLN A 127 -7.41 -19.63 -9.27
C GLN A 127 -5.98 -19.12 -9.04
N GLY A 128 -5.62 -18.83 -7.79
CA GLY A 128 -4.30 -18.28 -7.44
C GLY A 128 -4.17 -16.76 -7.61
N THR A 129 -5.21 -16.07 -8.10
CA THR A 129 -5.23 -14.60 -8.10
C THR A 129 -5.46 -14.05 -6.69
N CYS A 130 -4.87 -12.88 -6.40
CA CYS A 130 -5.06 -12.14 -5.16
C CYS A 130 -6.56 -11.98 -4.80
N ILE A 131 -6.90 -12.22 -3.52
CA ILE A 131 -8.29 -12.10 -3.03
C ILE A 131 -8.85 -10.67 -3.14
N LEU A 132 -7.99 -9.67 -3.27
CA LEU A 132 -8.36 -8.25 -3.40
C LEU A 132 -8.46 -7.79 -4.86
N PHE A 133 -8.13 -8.65 -5.83
CA PHE A 133 -8.24 -8.32 -7.26
C PHE A 133 -9.72 -8.17 -7.66
N GLU A 134 -10.00 -7.16 -8.47
CA GLU A 134 -11.33 -6.84 -9.00
C GLU A 134 -11.22 -6.64 -10.52
N PRO A 135 -11.63 -7.64 -11.34
CA PRO A 135 -11.47 -7.58 -12.79
C PRO A 135 -12.08 -6.34 -13.45
N HIS A 136 -13.20 -5.85 -12.92
CA HIS A 136 -13.99 -4.78 -13.54
C HIS A 136 -13.67 -3.37 -13.03
N SER A 137 -12.76 -3.25 -12.05
CA SER A 137 -12.33 -1.96 -11.52
C SER A 137 -11.21 -1.37 -12.36
N PRO A 138 -11.20 -0.05 -12.65
CA PRO A 138 -10.09 0.62 -13.34
C PRO A 138 -8.72 0.44 -12.66
N LEU A 139 -8.72 0.20 -11.34
CA LEU A 139 -7.51 0.00 -10.54
C LEU A 139 -7.17 -1.47 -10.34
N HIS A 140 -8.09 -2.37 -10.69
CA HIS A 140 -8.00 -3.82 -10.52
C HIS A 140 -7.73 -4.32 -9.09
N CYS A 141 -7.88 -3.47 -8.07
CA CYS A 141 -7.67 -3.82 -6.68
C CYS A 141 -8.71 -3.10 -5.81
N THR A 142 -9.41 -3.87 -4.99
CA THR A 142 -10.41 -3.33 -4.03
C THR A 142 -9.78 -2.56 -2.87
N ALA A 143 -8.47 -2.73 -2.64
CA ALA A 143 -7.71 -2.06 -1.59
C ALA A 143 -6.51 -1.30 -2.16
N TYR A 144 -6.67 -0.62 -3.31
CA TYR A 144 -5.56 0.00 -4.02
C TYR A 144 -4.76 1.00 -3.17
N GLY A 145 -5.41 1.73 -2.25
CA GLY A 145 -4.74 2.64 -1.31
C GLY A 145 -3.81 1.91 -0.32
N GLY A 146 -4.24 0.73 0.14
CA GLY A 146 -3.48 -0.14 1.05
C GLY A 146 -2.54 -1.12 0.37
N ARG A 147 -2.37 -1.06 -0.95
CA ARG A 147 -1.60 -2.05 -1.74
C ARG A 147 -0.16 -2.25 -1.22
N CYS A 148 0.32 -3.48 -1.32
CA CYS A 148 1.63 -3.91 -0.84
C CYS A 148 2.78 -3.39 -1.72
N LEU A 149 4.01 -3.47 -1.23
CA LEU A 149 5.24 -2.91 -1.83
C LEU A 149 5.44 -3.38 -3.26
N ILE A 150 5.34 -4.69 -3.49
CA ILE A 150 5.49 -5.28 -4.82
C ILE A 150 4.46 -4.71 -5.81
N CYS A 151 3.21 -4.53 -5.36
CA CYS A 151 2.13 -3.95 -6.15
C CYS A 151 2.31 -2.44 -6.42
N ARG A 152 3.12 -1.74 -5.61
CA ARG A 152 3.48 -0.33 -5.87
C ARG A 152 4.59 -0.22 -6.91
N LEU A 153 5.50 -1.18 -6.95
CA LEU A 153 6.75 -1.09 -7.71
C LEU A 153 6.65 -1.70 -9.12
N PHE A 154 5.67 -2.56 -9.38
CA PHE A 154 5.44 -3.11 -10.72
C PHE A 154 5.31 -2.01 -11.78
N GLY A 155 6.08 -2.17 -12.86
CA GLY A 155 6.09 -1.26 -14.00
C GLY A 155 6.92 0.02 -13.80
N TYR A 156 7.44 0.28 -12.60
CA TYR A 156 8.20 1.50 -12.30
C TYR A 156 9.57 1.24 -11.70
N ALA A 157 9.81 0.05 -11.16
CA ALA A 157 11.04 -0.28 -10.45
C ALA A 157 12.04 -1.05 -11.32
N GLY A 158 13.31 -0.81 -11.03
CA GLY A 158 14.44 -1.60 -11.51
C GLY A 158 14.95 -2.59 -10.47
N ASP A 159 15.97 -3.33 -10.85
CA ASP A 159 16.73 -4.24 -10.00
C ASP A 159 18.23 -3.88 -9.99
N TYR A 160 19.01 -4.63 -9.21
CA TYR A 160 20.47 -4.52 -9.23
C TYR A 160 21.06 -5.68 -10.01
N GLY A 161 22.06 -5.37 -10.82
CA GLY A 161 22.91 -6.38 -11.41
C GLY A 161 23.92 -6.97 -10.43
N LYS A 162 24.60 -8.03 -10.86
CA LYS A 162 25.74 -8.61 -10.14
C LYS A 162 26.92 -7.64 -9.98
N ASP A 163 26.95 -6.60 -10.81
CA ASP A 163 27.88 -5.48 -10.78
C ASP A 163 27.50 -4.38 -9.76
N GLY A 164 26.37 -4.55 -9.05
CA GLY A 164 25.86 -3.56 -8.09
C GLY A 164 25.25 -2.32 -8.72
N LYS A 165 25.21 -2.24 -10.06
CA LYS A 165 24.58 -1.14 -10.80
C LYS A 165 23.09 -1.37 -10.99
N LYS A 166 22.31 -0.29 -11.04
CA LYS A 166 20.87 -0.38 -11.31
C LYS A 166 20.60 -0.77 -12.75
N ARG A 167 19.55 -1.56 -12.95
CA ARG A 167 19.05 -1.95 -14.27
C ARG A 167 17.55 -1.78 -14.30
N PHE A 168 17.03 -1.57 -15.50
CA PHE A 168 15.60 -1.40 -15.71
C PHE A 168 15.15 -2.21 -16.92
N ARG A 169 13.97 -2.81 -16.81
CA ARG A 169 13.31 -3.45 -17.94
C ARG A 169 11.87 -2.95 -17.98
N PRO A 170 11.40 -2.37 -19.11
CA PRO A 170 10.01 -2.01 -19.26
C PRO A 170 9.08 -3.21 -19.03
N CYS A 171 7.83 -2.91 -18.63
CA CYS A 171 6.82 -3.95 -18.43
C CYS A 171 6.65 -4.80 -19.70
N ARG A 172 6.67 -6.13 -19.58
CA ARG A 172 6.51 -7.04 -20.73
C ARG A 172 5.20 -6.85 -21.50
N PHE A 173 4.18 -6.32 -20.84
CA PHE A 173 2.86 -6.08 -21.42
C PHE A 173 2.73 -4.68 -22.04
N TYR A 174 3.79 -3.87 -21.98
CA TYR A 174 3.75 -2.54 -22.58
C TYR A 174 3.64 -2.63 -24.11
N PRO A 175 2.70 -1.92 -24.74
CA PRO A 175 2.62 -1.84 -26.20
C PRO A 175 3.91 -1.28 -26.80
N GLU A 176 4.48 -1.97 -27.78
CA GLU A 176 5.76 -1.62 -28.39
C GLU A 176 5.74 -0.23 -29.05
N ASP A 177 4.64 0.10 -29.73
CA ASP A 177 4.41 1.38 -30.38
C ASP A 177 4.48 2.54 -29.38
N LYS A 178 3.88 2.37 -28.19
CA LYS A 178 3.93 3.36 -27.12
C LYS A 178 5.29 3.40 -26.44
N LEU A 179 5.96 2.25 -26.30
CA LEU A 179 7.29 2.20 -25.67
C LEU A 179 8.34 2.97 -26.48
N ARG A 180 8.25 2.89 -27.81
CA ARG A 180 9.12 3.64 -28.72
C ARG A 180 9.00 5.16 -28.57
N LEU A 181 7.84 5.68 -28.17
CA LEU A 181 7.65 7.11 -27.87
C LEU A 181 8.55 7.58 -26.72
N TYR A 182 8.92 6.68 -25.82
CA TYR A 182 9.84 6.93 -24.71
C TYR A 182 11.30 6.63 -25.07
N GLY A 183 11.61 6.31 -26.34
CA GLY A 183 12.95 5.88 -26.76
C GLY A 183 13.35 4.50 -26.21
N MET A 184 12.37 3.66 -25.86
CA MET A 184 12.59 2.36 -25.25
C MET A 184 12.04 1.20 -26.08
N GLU A 185 12.56 0.01 -25.78
CA GLU A 185 12.19 -1.29 -26.34
C GLU A 185 12.13 -2.34 -25.20
N HIS A 186 11.60 -3.54 -25.49
CA HIS A 186 11.48 -4.64 -24.53
C HIS A 186 12.81 -5.35 -24.21
N ARG A 187 13.83 -4.58 -23.82
CA ARG A 187 15.14 -5.07 -23.38
C ARG A 187 15.52 -4.50 -22.01
N GLN A 188 16.58 -5.05 -21.44
CA GLN A 188 17.18 -4.51 -20.22
C GLN A 188 18.07 -3.31 -20.58
N TYR A 189 17.99 -2.27 -19.76
CA TYR A 189 18.81 -1.06 -19.82
C TYR A 189 19.69 -0.99 -18.59
N HIS A 190 20.95 -0.65 -18.80
CA HIS A 190 21.92 -0.46 -17.73
C HIS A 190 21.90 0.98 -17.19
N GLU A 191 22.47 1.17 -16.01
CA GLU A 191 22.51 2.46 -15.32
C GLU A 191 23.01 3.61 -16.21
N ASP A 192 24.08 3.38 -16.96
CA ASP A 192 24.70 4.42 -17.80
C ASP A 192 23.76 4.84 -18.95
N GLU A 193 23.04 3.89 -19.56
CA GLU A 193 22.01 4.16 -20.59
C GLU A 193 20.83 4.93 -19.99
N LEU A 194 20.36 4.54 -18.80
CA LEU A 194 19.22 5.20 -18.14
C LEU A 194 19.55 6.64 -17.76
N ARG A 195 20.78 6.89 -17.30
CA ARG A 195 21.27 8.25 -17.02
C ARG A 195 21.36 9.08 -18.29
N GLN A 196 21.78 8.50 -19.41
CA GLN A 196 21.83 9.21 -20.68
C GLN A 196 20.42 9.55 -21.21
N LEU A 197 19.45 8.64 -21.04
CA LEU A 197 18.08 8.81 -21.55
C LEU A 197 17.24 9.76 -20.69
N TYR A 198 17.31 9.62 -19.35
CA TYR A 198 16.39 10.31 -18.44
C TYR A 198 17.07 11.15 -17.36
N GLY A 199 18.40 11.09 -17.23
CA GLY A 199 19.14 11.85 -16.21
C GLY A 199 18.90 11.38 -14.76
N THR A 200 18.08 10.36 -14.55
CA THR A 200 17.73 9.79 -13.24
C THR A 200 17.62 8.27 -13.34
N LEU A 201 17.33 7.60 -12.23
CA LEU A 201 17.20 6.15 -12.13
C LEU A 201 15.88 5.76 -11.49
N PRO A 202 15.31 4.60 -11.86
CA PRO A 202 14.10 4.11 -11.21
C PRO A 202 14.35 3.74 -9.74
N PRO A 203 13.29 3.69 -8.92
CA PRO A 203 13.38 3.01 -7.62
C PRO A 203 13.85 1.57 -7.83
N ALA A 204 14.72 1.08 -6.94
CA ALA A 204 15.14 -0.32 -6.98
C ALA A 204 14.33 -1.13 -5.98
N MET A 205 13.83 -2.30 -6.42
CA MET A 205 13.03 -3.19 -5.58
C MET A 205 13.74 -3.54 -4.27
N ALA A 206 15.04 -3.86 -4.35
CA ALA A 206 15.84 -4.23 -3.20
C ALA A 206 15.96 -3.10 -2.17
N ASP A 207 16.14 -1.84 -2.61
CA ASP A 207 16.21 -0.69 -1.69
C ASP A 207 14.93 -0.58 -0.86
N CYS A 208 13.78 -0.72 -1.53
CA CYS A 208 12.47 -0.59 -0.92
C CYS A 208 12.19 -1.77 0.02
N MET A 209 12.51 -2.99 -0.39
CA MET A 209 12.36 -4.19 0.42
C MET A 209 13.22 -4.12 1.70
N GLN A 210 14.47 -3.66 1.58
CA GLN A 210 15.35 -3.47 2.73
C GLN A 210 14.77 -2.47 3.75
N GLN A 211 14.16 -1.38 3.27
CA GLN A 211 13.49 -0.42 4.16
C GLN A 211 12.33 -1.06 4.94
N ALA A 212 11.50 -1.88 4.27
CA ALA A 212 10.40 -2.58 4.93
C ALA A 212 10.86 -3.64 5.94
N LEU A 213 11.97 -4.35 5.64
CA LEU A 213 12.57 -5.35 6.54
C LEU A 213 13.11 -4.73 7.84
N LEU A 214 13.66 -3.52 7.78
CA LEU A 214 14.20 -2.84 8.96
C LEU A 214 13.14 -2.50 10.01
N LEU A 215 11.85 -2.50 9.65
CA LEU A 215 10.75 -2.18 10.57
C LEU A 215 10.44 -3.31 11.56
N LEU A 216 10.87 -4.54 11.26
CA LEU A 216 10.67 -5.71 12.12
C LEU A 216 12.03 -6.40 12.38
N PRO A 217 12.92 -5.77 13.18
CA PRO A 217 14.20 -6.39 13.53
C PRO A 217 13.93 -7.62 14.39
N GLY A 218 14.17 -8.81 13.83
CA GLY A 218 13.94 -10.10 14.49
C GLY A 218 12.94 -11.01 13.78
N SER A 219 12.19 -10.51 12.78
CA SER A 219 11.56 -11.40 11.81
C SER A 219 12.63 -11.96 10.87
N SER A 220 12.48 -13.19 10.41
CA SER A 220 13.38 -13.85 9.47
C SER A 220 13.34 -13.26 8.06
N GLY A 221 12.61 -12.15 7.85
CA GLY A 221 12.28 -11.64 6.51
C GLY A 221 11.35 -12.59 5.74
N GLU A 222 10.69 -13.51 6.44
CA GLU A 222 9.70 -14.41 5.86
C GLU A 222 8.52 -13.63 5.29
N THR A 223 8.09 -14.06 4.12
CA THR A 223 6.89 -13.55 3.44
C THR A 223 5.87 -14.67 3.38
N GLU A 224 4.61 -14.34 3.58
CA GLU A 224 3.48 -15.27 3.47
C GLU A 224 2.52 -14.80 2.36
N PRO A 225 1.80 -15.73 1.69
CA PRO A 225 0.76 -15.35 0.75
C PRO A 225 -0.26 -14.42 1.41
N LEU A 226 -0.67 -13.36 0.70
CA LEU A 226 -1.58 -12.35 1.23
C LEU A 226 -2.86 -12.96 1.84
N ARG A 227 -3.46 -13.98 1.21
CA ARG A 227 -4.65 -14.67 1.74
C ARG A 227 -4.45 -15.32 3.10
N GLU A 228 -3.23 -15.72 3.46
CA GLU A 228 -2.92 -16.44 4.70
C GLU A 228 -2.62 -15.48 5.84
N ILE A 229 -1.80 -14.46 5.58
CA ILE A 229 -1.35 -13.53 6.62
C ILE A 229 -2.38 -12.44 6.93
N LEU A 230 -3.10 -11.93 5.92
CA LEU A 230 -3.99 -10.79 6.09
C LEU A 230 -5.12 -11.02 7.12
N PRO A 231 -5.85 -12.17 7.13
CA PRO A 231 -6.87 -12.42 8.16
C PRO A 231 -6.30 -12.44 9.58
N LYS A 232 -5.11 -13.03 9.77
CA LYS A 232 -4.43 -13.10 11.07
C LYS A 232 -4.08 -11.70 11.57
N THR A 233 -3.56 -10.86 10.68
CA THR A 233 -3.12 -9.50 11.01
C THR A 233 -4.30 -8.57 11.30
N ILE A 234 -5.41 -8.68 10.57
CA ILE A 234 -6.62 -7.91 10.89
C ILE A 234 -7.13 -8.27 12.28
N ARG A 235 -7.24 -9.56 12.61
CA ARG A 235 -7.67 -10.01 13.96
C ARG A 235 -6.75 -9.48 15.06
N ARG A 236 -5.44 -9.48 14.82
CA ARG A 236 -4.45 -8.91 15.75
C ARG A 236 -4.70 -7.42 15.98
N LEU A 237 -4.81 -6.62 14.93
CA LEU A 237 -5.04 -5.17 15.08
C LEU A 237 -6.37 -4.88 15.77
N GLN A 238 -7.43 -5.59 15.39
CA GLN A 238 -8.75 -5.50 16.04
C GLN A 238 -8.68 -5.81 17.54
N TRP A 239 -7.93 -6.85 17.93
CA TRP A 239 -7.70 -7.18 19.34
C TRP A 239 -6.94 -6.07 20.08
N ILE A 240 -5.86 -5.54 19.49
CA ILE A 240 -5.09 -4.47 20.12
C ILE A 240 -5.97 -3.21 20.29
N LEU A 241 -6.74 -2.84 19.27
CA LEU A 241 -7.67 -1.70 19.33
C LEU A 241 -8.72 -1.86 20.42
N LEU A 242 -9.24 -3.08 20.64
CA LEU A 242 -10.12 -3.38 21.77
C LEU A 242 -9.42 -3.16 23.12
N CYS A 243 -8.16 -3.58 23.25
CA CYS A 243 -7.39 -3.41 24.47
C CYS A 243 -6.97 -1.94 24.72
N THR A 244 -6.64 -1.18 23.68
CA THR A 244 -6.24 0.24 23.80
C THR A 244 -7.43 1.17 23.98
N GLY A 245 -8.56 0.89 23.33
CA GLY A 245 -9.82 1.64 23.50
C GLY A 245 -10.37 1.57 24.94
N GLY A 246 -10.07 0.52 25.68
CA GLY A 246 -10.41 0.41 27.11
C GLY A 246 -9.57 1.27 28.06
N ARG A 247 -8.40 1.77 27.63
CA ARG A 247 -7.51 2.59 28.47
C ARG A 247 -7.89 4.06 28.53
N ASN A 248 -8.52 4.59 27.48
CA ASN A 248 -8.90 6.02 27.40
C ASN A 248 -10.20 6.36 28.17
N GLY A 249 -10.86 5.38 28.80
CA GLY A 249 -12.04 5.58 29.66
C GLY A 249 -11.74 5.68 31.17
N GLY A 250 -10.48 5.57 31.58
CA GLY A 250 -10.05 5.57 32.99
C GLY A 250 -9.63 6.94 33.51
N GLY A 251 -10.54 7.91 33.49
CA GLY A 251 -10.35 9.20 34.16
C GLY A 251 -10.34 9.05 35.68
N ASN A 252 -9.15 8.93 36.25
CA ASN A 252 -8.71 9.40 37.57
C ASN A 252 -9.80 9.56 38.67
N ALA A 253 -10.20 8.47 39.31
CA ALA A 253 -10.81 8.52 40.65
C ALA A 253 -9.69 8.46 41.69
N GLY A 254 -9.08 9.61 41.98
CA GLY A 254 -8.21 9.75 43.15
C GLY A 254 -9.00 9.45 44.43
N PRO A 255 -8.38 8.81 45.45
CA PRO A 255 -9.07 8.50 46.69
C PRO A 255 -9.42 9.80 47.43
N GLN A 256 -10.71 10.07 47.61
CA GLN A 256 -11.16 11.04 48.60
C GLN A 256 -10.96 10.40 49.97
N SER A 257 -9.92 10.83 50.67
CA SER A 257 -9.72 10.56 52.09
C SER A 257 -10.79 11.27 52.91
N ALA A 258 -11.32 10.53 53.88
CA ALA A 258 -12.34 10.90 54.86
C ALA A 258 -11.93 12.06 55.79
#